data_AF-A0A957HPY8-F1
#
_entry.id   AF-A0A957HPY8-F1
#
_cell.length_a   1.000
_cell.length_b   1.000
_cell.length_c   1.000
_cell.angle_alpha   90.00
_cell.angle_beta   90.00
_cell.angle_gamma   90.00
#
_symmetry.space_group_name_H-M   'P 1'
#
loop_
_entity.id
_entity.type
_entity.pdbx_description
1 polymer ?
#
loop_
_entity_poly.entity_id
_entity_poly.type
_entity_poly.pdbx_seq_one_letter_code
_entity_poly.pdbx_strand_id
1 'polypeptide(L)'
;MSIISNVSNLGGLVYPFLRDLDWSIVSSAVKDALPDHQPTLRWVKDDKVCDLLTEMDTGTFLAHSGLSFSMHKGAFTLSKRISRLMRPYRYFAFASPADVTISHSSGLDAAVWDGAGLMSSAMLDRLAENLDREHSHFEHHLHELQQLRRAEITIMHEAGQEKAHVLIVDDLAVDFLFPADSTKSEITLSDRVFIGLHPVHARNTMRLDVQSLINLNPFFQPEQLLGWLAQEAELYLDRIRSGELDQIFSHLGRFAAAGDLSQFCHWWLADFAVSGGSFT
;
A
#
# COMPACT_ATOMS: atom_id res chain seq x y z
N MET A 1 15.96 10.53 7.85
CA MET A 1 16.12 9.09 8.14
C MET A 1 14.94 8.64 9.00
N SER A 2 14.38 7.47 8.73
CA SER A 2 13.26 6.87 9.49
C SER A 2 13.64 5.44 9.87
N ILE A 3 13.23 4.98 11.04
CA ILE A 3 13.50 3.64 11.55
C ILE A 3 12.18 3.02 11.98
N ILE A 4 11.96 1.78 11.57
CA ILE A 4 10.86 0.90 12.03
C ILE A 4 11.50 -0.39 12.55
N SER A 5 11.00 -0.95 13.64
CA SER A 5 11.55 -2.18 14.26
C SER A 5 10.47 -3.10 14.81
N ASN A 6 10.87 -4.27 15.30
CA ASN A 6 10.00 -5.23 16.00
C ASN A 6 9.23 -4.65 17.21
N VAL A 7 9.73 -3.58 17.84
CA VAL A 7 9.07 -2.89 18.96
C VAL A 7 8.20 -1.69 18.53
N SER A 8 8.17 -1.36 17.24
CA SER A 8 7.36 -0.26 16.73
C SER A 8 5.87 -0.61 16.75
N ASN A 9 5.02 0.33 17.16
CA ASN A 9 3.57 0.15 17.07
C ASN A 9 3.12 0.30 15.61
N LEU A 10 2.78 -0.81 14.97
CA LEU A 10 2.33 -0.86 13.58
C LEU A 10 0.80 -0.91 13.43
N GLY A 11 0.04 -0.64 14.50
CA GLY A 11 -1.42 -0.66 14.47
C GLY A 11 -2.00 -2.03 14.12
N GLY A 12 -1.43 -3.10 14.67
CA GLY A 12 -1.82 -4.48 14.39
C GLY A 12 -1.35 -5.04 13.05
N LEU A 13 -0.51 -4.30 12.30
CA LEU A 13 0.19 -4.85 11.13
C LEU A 13 1.47 -5.55 11.57
N VAL A 14 1.88 -6.59 10.84
CA VAL A 14 3.07 -7.39 11.15
C VAL A 14 3.90 -7.60 9.88
N TYR A 15 5.22 -7.61 9.99
CA TYR A 15 6.12 -8.05 8.91
C TYR A 15 6.23 -9.58 8.93
N PRO A 16 5.55 -10.31 8.02
CA PRO A 16 5.38 -11.76 8.17
C PRO A 16 6.70 -12.54 8.17
N PHE A 17 7.64 -12.12 7.33
CA PHE A 17 8.96 -12.76 7.20
C PHE A 17 9.95 -12.38 8.31
N LEU A 18 9.56 -11.45 9.19
CA LEU A 18 10.43 -10.92 10.26
C LEU A 18 9.85 -11.18 11.67
N ARG A 19 8.69 -11.85 11.77
CA ARG A 19 7.92 -11.98 13.03
C ARG A 19 8.76 -12.54 14.19
N ASP A 20 9.64 -13.49 13.90
CA ASP A 20 10.41 -14.24 14.90
C ASP A 20 11.86 -13.76 15.04
N LEU A 21 12.17 -12.58 14.49
CA LEU A 21 13.52 -12.01 14.48
C LEU A 21 13.58 -10.74 15.34
N ASP A 22 14.78 -10.44 15.84
CA ASP A 22 15.11 -9.06 16.22
C ASP A 22 15.52 -8.30 14.96
N TRP A 23 14.75 -7.26 14.61
CA TRP A 23 14.90 -6.59 13.33
C TRP A 23 14.62 -5.09 13.39
N SER A 24 15.28 -4.36 12.50
CA SER A 24 14.93 -2.98 12.16
C SER A 24 15.06 -2.72 10.66
N ILE A 25 14.23 -1.83 10.13
CA ILE A 25 14.31 -1.31 8.77
C ILE A 25 14.64 0.17 8.87
N VAL A 26 15.79 0.55 8.34
CA VAL A 26 16.26 1.93 8.26
C VAL A 26 16.01 2.46 6.86
N SER A 27 15.29 3.57 6.75
CA SER A 27 15.04 4.27 5.48
C SER A 27 15.78 5.62 5.43
N SER A 28 16.64 5.79 4.44
CA SER A 28 17.37 7.04 4.16
C SER A 28 17.12 7.49 2.71
N ALA A 29 17.31 8.78 2.41
CA ALA A 29 17.29 9.22 1.02
C ALA A 29 18.47 8.59 0.29
N VAL A 30 18.33 8.31 -1.01
CA VAL A 30 19.39 7.66 -1.82
C VAL A 30 20.73 8.40 -1.73
N LYS A 31 20.71 9.74 -1.73
CA LYS A 31 21.91 10.58 -1.60
C LYS A 31 22.63 10.49 -0.25
N ASP A 32 21.92 10.05 0.79
CA ASP A 32 22.40 9.98 2.17
C ASP A 32 22.73 8.53 2.58
N ALA A 33 22.65 7.57 1.64
CA ALA A 33 22.90 6.17 1.93
C ALA A 33 24.40 5.92 2.16
N LEU A 34 24.73 5.28 3.29
CA LEU A 34 26.10 4.93 3.64
C LEU A 34 26.56 3.69 2.84
N PRO A 35 27.63 3.80 2.02
CA PRO A 35 28.10 2.70 1.20
C PRO A 35 28.74 1.56 2.00
N ASP A 36 29.35 1.84 3.16
CA ASP A 36 30.10 0.86 3.96
C ASP A 36 29.25 0.09 4.98
N HIS A 37 27.95 0.36 5.02
CA HIS A 37 27.03 -0.40 5.86
C HIS A 37 26.63 -1.71 5.18
N GLN A 38 26.76 -2.84 5.89
CA GLN A 38 26.34 -4.16 5.42
C GLN A 38 25.01 -4.57 6.08
N PRO A 39 23.86 -4.19 5.49
CA PRO A 39 22.56 -4.65 5.98
C PRO A 39 22.34 -6.12 5.62
N THR A 40 21.43 -6.79 6.34
CA THR A 40 20.95 -8.14 6.00
C THR A 40 20.32 -8.14 4.61
N LEU A 41 19.48 -7.14 4.29
CA LEU A 41 18.96 -6.89 2.94
C LEU A 41 18.90 -5.39 2.64
N ARG A 42 19.10 -5.01 1.38
CA ARG A 42 18.96 -3.64 0.89
C ARG A 42 18.07 -3.57 -0.33
N TRP A 43 17.14 -2.62 -0.37
CA TRP A 43 16.33 -2.32 -1.55
C TRP A 43 16.00 -0.83 -1.67
N VAL A 44 15.59 -0.40 -2.85
CA VAL A 44 15.14 0.98 -3.10
C VAL A 44 13.62 1.03 -3.19
N LYS A 45 13.01 2.01 -2.51
CA LYS A 45 11.57 2.31 -2.55
C LYS A 45 11.34 3.83 -2.43
N ASP A 46 10.57 4.41 -3.35
CA ASP A 46 10.14 5.82 -3.31
C ASP A 46 11.30 6.81 -3.02
N ASP A 47 12.37 6.72 -3.80
CA ASP A 47 13.61 7.51 -3.67
C ASP A 47 14.36 7.36 -2.34
N LYS A 48 14.06 6.27 -1.61
CA LYS A 48 14.74 5.90 -0.38
C LYS A 48 15.45 4.56 -0.53
N VAL A 49 16.60 4.44 0.13
CA VAL A 49 17.26 3.17 0.41
C VAL A 49 16.67 2.64 1.71
N CYS A 50 16.22 1.39 1.68
CA CYS A 50 15.72 0.66 2.83
C CYS A 50 16.68 -0.48 3.16
N ASP A 51 17.20 -0.44 4.38
CA ASP A 51 18.15 -1.41 4.93
C ASP A 51 17.46 -2.21 6.03
N LEU A 52 17.29 -3.51 5.80
CA LEU A 52 16.88 -4.45 6.84
C LEU A 52 18.13 -4.88 7.62
N LEU A 53 18.07 -4.70 8.94
CA LEU A 53 19.08 -5.10 9.90
C LEU A 53 18.51 -6.20 10.78
N THR A 54 19.22 -7.32 10.82
CA THR A 54 18.99 -8.45 11.73
C THR A 54 20.35 -8.95 12.23
N GLU A 55 20.36 -9.92 13.14
CA GLU A 55 21.61 -10.61 13.54
C GLU A 55 22.20 -11.50 12.44
N MET A 56 21.46 -11.75 11.35
CA MET A 56 21.84 -12.64 10.27
C MET A 56 22.47 -11.87 9.10
N ASP A 57 23.43 -12.51 8.42
CA ASP A 57 23.83 -12.09 7.07
C ASP A 57 22.75 -12.42 6.02
N THR A 58 22.92 -11.91 4.80
CA THR A 58 21.97 -12.13 3.70
C THR A 58 21.73 -13.62 3.43
N GLY A 59 22.78 -14.44 3.36
CA GLY A 59 22.67 -15.85 3.00
C GLY A 59 21.89 -16.64 4.05
N THR A 60 22.18 -16.39 5.32
CA THR A 60 21.51 -17.00 6.47
C THR A 60 20.05 -16.58 6.53
N PHE A 61 19.76 -15.29 6.31
CA PHE A 61 18.38 -14.79 6.26
C PHE A 61 17.57 -15.44 5.14
N LEU A 62 18.15 -15.55 3.93
CA LEU A 62 17.49 -16.18 2.78
C LEU A 62 17.20 -17.66 3.04
N ALA A 63 18.17 -18.39 3.60
CA ALA A 63 17.98 -19.79 3.99
C ALA A 63 16.91 -19.95 5.07
N HIS A 64 16.92 -19.11 6.11
CA HIS A 64 15.94 -19.12 7.19
C HIS A 64 14.51 -18.79 6.71
N SER A 65 14.39 -17.78 5.84
CA SER A 65 13.10 -17.36 5.28
C SER A 65 12.59 -18.29 4.18
N GLY A 66 13.45 -19.12 3.59
CA GLY A 66 13.13 -19.93 2.40
C GLY A 66 13.07 -19.11 1.11
N LEU A 67 13.55 -17.87 1.12
CA LEU A 67 13.55 -16.98 -0.03
C LEU A 67 14.78 -17.21 -0.91
N SER A 68 14.60 -17.12 -2.22
CA SER A 68 15.72 -17.08 -3.17
C SER A 68 15.57 -15.90 -4.12
N PHE A 69 16.67 -15.19 -4.37
CA PHE A 69 16.68 -13.95 -5.16
C PHE A 69 17.41 -14.15 -6.48
N SER A 70 16.89 -13.54 -7.54
CA SER A 70 17.49 -13.57 -8.86
C SER A 70 17.70 -12.16 -9.41
N MET A 71 18.92 -11.91 -9.89
CA MET A 71 19.34 -10.64 -10.48
C MET A 71 19.17 -10.57 -12.00
N HIS A 72 18.53 -11.56 -12.63
CA HIS A 72 18.45 -11.67 -14.09
C HIS A 72 17.76 -10.48 -14.78
N LYS A 73 16.85 -9.76 -14.08
CA LYS A 73 16.24 -8.48 -14.55
C LYS A 73 16.78 -7.23 -13.86
N GLY A 74 17.94 -7.35 -13.21
CA GLY A 74 18.64 -6.26 -12.54
C GLY A 74 18.13 -5.91 -11.14
N ALA A 75 18.98 -5.18 -10.40
CA ALA A 75 18.78 -4.82 -9.00
C ALA A 75 17.52 -3.98 -8.73
N PHE A 76 17.14 -3.15 -9.70
CA PHE A 76 15.96 -2.29 -9.59
C PHE A 76 14.66 -3.11 -9.59
N THR A 77 14.56 -4.11 -10.47
CA THR A 77 13.42 -5.02 -10.52
C THR A 77 13.34 -5.85 -9.24
N LEU A 78 14.47 -6.40 -8.78
CA LEU A 78 14.53 -7.12 -7.52
C LEU A 78 14.10 -6.24 -6.34
N SER A 79 14.60 -5.00 -6.25
CA SER A 79 14.22 -4.04 -5.20
C SER A 79 12.71 -3.80 -5.14
N LYS A 80 12.05 -3.70 -6.30
CA LYS A 80 10.59 -3.60 -6.38
C LYS A 80 9.89 -4.83 -5.79
N ARG A 81 10.41 -6.04 -5.99
CA ARG A 81 9.85 -7.29 -5.44
C ARG A 81 10.09 -7.39 -3.93
N ILE A 82 11.31 -7.07 -3.48
CA ILE A 82 11.64 -7.03 -2.05
C ILE A 82 10.73 -6.05 -1.33
N SER A 83 10.51 -4.85 -1.87
CA SER A 83 9.63 -3.85 -1.26
C SER A 83 8.18 -4.30 -1.09
N ARG A 84 7.68 -5.23 -1.92
CA ARG A 84 6.31 -5.78 -1.81
C ARG A 84 6.25 -6.86 -0.72
N LEU A 85 7.36 -7.57 -0.53
CA LEU A 85 7.48 -8.62 0.48
C LEU A 85 7.76 -8.04 1.87
N MET A 86 8.69 -7.09 1.94
CA MET A 86 9.13 -6.38 3.15
C MET A 86 8.22 -5.19 3.45
N ARG A 87 6.92 -5.46 3.53
CA ARG A 87 5.90 -4.52 4.02
C ARG A 87 5.05 -5.20 5.11
N PRO A 88 4.41 -4.44 6.00
CA PRO A 88 3.61 -5.02 7.06
C PRO A 88 2.21 -5.37 6.53
N TYR A 89 1.68 -6.51 6.96
CA TYR A 89 0.37 -7.05 6.59
C TYR A 89 -0.50 -7.22 7.84
N ARG A 90 -1.81 -6.97 7.69
CA ARG A 90 -2.81 -7.39 8.67
C ARG A 90 -3.29 -8.80 8.37
N TYR A 91 -3.64 -9.02 7.12
CA TYR A 91 -4.19 -10.27 6.62
C TYR A 91 -3.12 -11.00 5.84
N PHE A 92 -2.65 -12.11 6.40
CA PHE A 92 -1.71 -12.97 5.72
C PHE A 92 -1.75 -14.39 6.27
N ALA A 93 -1.23 -15.33 5.48
CA ALA A 93 -1.03 -16.71 5.89
C ALA A 93 0.24 -17.28 5.25
N PHE A 94 0.82 -18.26 5.95
CA PHE A 94 1.73 -19.23 5.36
C PHE A 94 0.99 -20.56 5.26
N ALA A 95 1.01 -21.19 4.10
CA ALA A 95 0.31 -22.44 3.84
C ALA A 95 1.24 -23.46 3.17
N SER A 96 0.88 -24.74 3.25
CA SER A 96 1.51 -25.77 2.42
C SER A 96 1.22 -25.49 0.95
N PRO A 97 2.17 -25.75 0.02
CA PRO A 97 1.88 -25.65 -1.41
C PRO A 97 0.71 -26.53 -1.87
N ALA A 98 0.44 -27.64 -1.16
CA ALA A 98 -0.69 -28.52 -1.48
C ALA A 98 -2.06 -27.94 -1.09
N ASP A 99 -2.10 -26.96 -0.19
CA ASP A 99 -3.35 -26.39 0.33
C ASP A 99 -3.83 -25.17 -0.47
N VAL A 100 -3.02 -24.68 -1.41
CA VAL A 100 -3.29 -23.47 -2.19
C VAL A 100 -3.18 -23.76 -3.67
N THR A 101 -4.28 -23.55 -4.39
CA THR A 101 -4.35 -23.76 -5.84
C THR A 101 -4.21 -22.44 -6.59
N ILE A 102 -3.11 -22.30 -7.33
CA ILE A 102 -2.83 -21.13 -8.17
C ILE A 102 -2.84 -21.61 -9.61
N SER A 103 -3.67 -20.99 -10.44
CA SER A 103 -3.73 -21.29 -11.87
C SER A 103 -3.44 -20.06 -12.71
N HIS A 104 -2.83 -20.29 -13.86
CA HIS A 104 -2.59 -19.27 -14.88
C HIS A 104 -3.36 -19.65 -16.15
N SER A 105 -4.08 -18.71 -16.74
CA SER A 105 -4.91 -18.97 -17.91
C SER A 105 -4.55 -18.04 -19.07
N SER A 106 -4.34 -18.64 -20.25
CA SER A 106 -4.23 -17.91 -21.50
C SER A 106 -5.57 -17.35 -22.00
N GLY A 107 -6.69 -17.76 -21.40
CA GLY A 107 -8.02 -17.21 -21.65
C GLY A 107 -8.25 -15.84 -21.00
N LEU A 108 -7.38 -15.43 -20.07
CA LEU A 108 -7.37 -14.07 -19.53
C LEU A 108 -6.45 -13.20 -20.40
N ASP A 109 -7.04 -12.27 -21.15
CA ASP A 109 -6.27 -11.32 -21.96
C ASP A 109 -5.33 -10.51 -21.06
N ALA A 110 -4.03 -10.66 -21.27
CA ALA A 110 -2.99 -10.01 -20.49
C ALA A 110 -3.07 -8.47 -20.54
N ALA A 111 -3.59 -7.89 -21.63
CA ALA A 111 -3.74 -6.43 -21.73
C ALA A 111 -4.91 -5.92 -20.87
N VAL A 112 -5.97 -6.72 -20.73
CA VAL A 112 -7.14 -6.38 -19.91
C VAL A 112 -6.88 -6.66 -18.43
N TRP A 113 -6.16 -7.74 -18.15
CA TRP A 113 -5.91 -8.24 -16.80
C TRP A 113 -4.52 -7.89 -16.25
N ASP A 114 -3.81 -6.92 -16.84
CA ASP A 114 -2.50 -6.50 -16.35
C ASP A 114 -2.59 -6.00 -14.89
N GLY A 115 -1.88 -6.68 -14.00
CA GLY A 115 -1.92 -6.41 -12.57
C GLY A 115 -3.25 -6.76 -11.91
N ALA A 116 -4.10 -7.57 -12.54
CA ALA A 116 -5.37 -8.04 -12.00
C ALA A 116 -5.46 -9.58 -11.96
N GLY A 117 -6.38 -10.10 -11.16
CA GLY A 117 -6.66 -11.53 -11.06
C GLY A 117 -7.97 -11.82 -10.35
N LEU A 118 -8.24 -13.10 -10.11
CA LEU A 118 -9.38 -13.56 -9.33
C LEU A 118 -8.92 -14.32 -8.10
N MET A 119 -9.71 -14.23 -7.03
CA MET A 119 -9.53 -14.96 -5.79
C MET A 119 -10.86 -15.61 -5.38
N SER A 120 -10.85 -16.86 -4.94
CA SER A 120 -12.06 -17.51 -4.43
C SER A 120 -12.49 -16.90 -3.09
N SER A 121 -13.80 -16.80 -2.84
CA SER A 121 -14.30 -16.41 -1.51
C SER A 121 -13.96 -17.46 -0.45
N ALA A 122 -13.88 -18.74 -0.82
CA ALA A 122 -13.39 -19.80 0.07
C ALA A 122 -11.95 -19.54 0.58
N MET A 123 -11.06 -18.99 -0.25
CA MET A 123 -9.72 -18.61 0.19
C MET A 123 -9.75 -17.44 1.19
N LEU A 124 -10.71 -16.53 1.05
CA LEU A 124 -10.91 -15.42 1.98
C LEU A 124 -11.39 -15.91 3.35
N ASP A 125 -12.30 -16.89 3.36
CA ASP A 125 -12.77 -17.55 4.58
C ASP A 125 -11.61 -18.22 5.32
N ARG A 126 -10.73 -18.92 4.60
CA ARG A 126 -9.51 -19.52 5.18
C ARG A 126 -8.53 -18.49 5.73
N LEU A 127 -8.43 -17.30 5.13
CA LEU A 127 -7.65 -16.20 5.71
C LEU A 127 -8.32 -15.64 6.98
N ALA A 128 -9.65 -15.58 7.01
CA ALA A 128 -10.40 -15.14 8.17
C ALA A 128 -10.25 -16.10 9.37
N GLU A 129 -10.15 -17.40 9.12
CA GLU A 129 -9.87 -18.41 10.16
C GLU A 129 -8.51 -18.22 10.85
N ASN A 130 -7.55 -17.59 10.16
CA ASN A 130 -6.20 -17.30 10.69
C ASN A 130 -6.12 -16.01 11.50
N LEU A 131 -7.22 -15.26 11.63
CA LEU A 131 -7.25 -14.06 12.46
C LEU A 131 -7.06 -14.40 13.93
N ASP A 132 -6.24 -13.60 14.60
CA ASP A 132 -6.07 -13.68 16.04
C ASP A 132 -7.37 -13.30 16.75
N ARG A 133 -7.99 -14.31 17.37
CA ARG A 133 -9.26 -14.17 18.11
C ARG A 133 -9.11 -13.35 19.39
N GLU A 134 -7.90 -13.23 19.92
CA GLU A 134 -7.62 -12.45 21.13
C GLU A 134 -7.37 -10.97 20.81
N HIS A 135 -7.24 -10.62 19.53
CA HIS A 135 -7.05 -9.24 19.11
C HIS A 135 -8.30 -8.40 19.41
N SER A 136 -8.11 -7.22 20.03
CA SER A 136 -9.20 -6.34 20.49
C SER A 136 -10.17 -5.88 19.38
N HIS A 137 -9.77 -6.00 18.12
CA HIS A 137 -10.55 -5.64 16.94
C HIS A 137 -10.93 -6.84 16.06
N PHE A 138 -10.89 -8.07 16.59
CA PHE A 138 -11.19 -9.31 15.85
C PHE A 138 -12.48 -9.22 15.03
N GLU A 139 -13.61 -8.88 15.67
CA GLU A 139 -14.93 -8.80 15.00
C GLU A 139 -14.94 -7.81 13.84
N HIS A 140 -14.24 -6.68 13.99
CA HIS A 140 -14.13 -5.68 12.94
C HIS A 140 -13.31 -6.21 11.74
N HIS A 141 -12.19 -6.90 12.02
CA HIS A 141 -11.34 -7.50 10.98
C HIS A 141 -12.01 -8.67 10.27
N LEU A 142 -12.74 -9.50 11.01
CA LEU A 142 -13.54 -10.59 10.46
C LEU A 142 -14.62 -10.03 9.53
N HIS A 143 -15.36 -9.01 9.98
CA HIS A 143 -16.38 -8.36 9.16
C HIS A 143 -15.79 -7.71 7.90
N GLU A 144 -14.63 -7.04 8.01
CA GLU A 144 -13.94 -6.43 6.87
C GLU A 144 -13.56 -7.47 5.81
N LEU A 145 -12.99 -8.62 6.23
CA LEU A 145 -12.69 -9.71 5.30
C LEU A 145 -13.95 -10.28 4.66
N GLN A 146 -15.00 -10.59 5.44
CA GLN A 146 -16.23 -11.19 4.92
C GLN A 146 -16.99 -10.30 3.91
N GLN A 147 -16.83 -8.98 4.00
CA GLN A 147 -17.45 -8.02 3.08
C GLN A 147 -16.55 -7.64 1.90
N LEU A 148 -15.34 -8.18 1.84
CA LEU A 148 -14.38 -7.78 0.84
C LEU A 148 -14.82 -8.25 -0.55
N ARG A 149 -14.75 -7.34 -1.52
CA ARG A 149 -15.01 -7.63 -2.95
C ARG A 149 -13.77 -7.54 -3.82
N ARG A 150 -12.75 -6.84 -3.32
CA ARG A 150 -11.47 -6.67 -4.01
C ARG A 150 -10.33 -6.42 -3.02
N ALA A 151 -9.15 -6.91 -3.36
CA ALA A 151 -7.97 -6.77 -2.53
C ALA A 151 -6.71 -6.55 -3.38
N GLU A 152 -5.71 -5.88 -2.83
CA GLU A 152 -4.34 -6.03 -3.31
C GLU A 152 -3.74 -7.27 -2.65
N ILE A 153 -3.13 -8.13 -3.45
CA ILE A 153 -2.47 -9.33 -2.94
C ILE A 153 -1.01 -9.39 -3.34
N THR A 154 -0.26 -10.12 -2.54
CA THR A 154 1.09 -10.57 -2.86
C THR A 154 1.17 -12.03 -2.47
N ILE A 155 1.46 -12.90 -3.44
CA ILE A 155 1.64 -14.33 -3.19
C ILE A 155 3.08 -14.69 -3.51
N MET A 156 3.74 -15.43 -2.63
CA MET A 156 5.04 -16.04 -2.93
C MET A 156 4.90 -17.55 -2.97
N HIS A 157 5.50 -18.17 -3.98
CA HIS A 157 5.56 -19.61 -4.15
C HIS A 157 6.86 -19.98 -4.88
N GLU A 158 7.05 -21.26 -5.18
CA GLU A 158 8.31 -21.77 -5.75
C GLU A 158 8.66 -21.17 -7.11
N ALA A 159 7.65 -20.82 -7.92
CA ALA A 159 7.86 -20.25 -9.25
C ALA A 159 8.05 -18.73 -9.24
N GLY A 160 7.65 -18.04 -8.16
CA GLY A 160 7.91 -16.61 -8.01
C GLY A 160 6.93 -15.86 -7.13
N GLN A 161 6.77 -14.59 -7.46
CA GLN A 161 5.85 -13.64 -6.83
C GLN A 161 4.68 -13.30 -7.76
N GLU A 162 3.45 -13.46 -7.27
CA GLU A 162 2.25 -12.84 -7.85
C GLU A 162 1.97 -11.51 -7.15
N LYS A 163 1.58 -10.49 -7.93
CA LYS A 163 1.16 -9.19 -7.40
C LYS A 163 0.03 -8.65 -8.26
N ALA A 164 -1.17 -8.62 -7.68
CA ALA A 164 -2.37 -8.24 -8.41
C ALA A 164 -3.38 -7.53 -7.51
N HIS A 165 -4.28 -6.78 -8.15
CA HIS A 165 -5.60 -6.50 -7.61
C HIS A 165 -6.52 -7.66 -7.95
N VAL A 166 -7.00 -8.39 -6.95
CA VAL A 166 -7.95 -9.48 -7.16
C VAL A 166 -9.37 -9.04 -6.95
N LEU A 167 -10.27 -9.58 -7.78
CA LEU A 167 -11.70 -9.61 -7.52
C LEU A 167 -12.05 -10.92 -6.80
N ILE A 168 -12.92 -10.81 -5.80
CA ILE A 168 -13.35 -11.97 -5.01
C ILE A 168 -14.60 -12.55 -5.66
N VAL A 169 -14.58 -13.87 -5.89
CA VAL A 169 -15.60 -14.61 -6.65
C VAL A 169 -15.98 -15.90 -5.91
N ASP A 170 -17.26 -16.23 -5.85
CA ASP A 170 -17.75 -17.34 -5.02
C ASP A 170 -17.43 -18.72 -5.61
N ASP A 171 -17.71 -18.93 -6.89
CA ASP A 171 -17.60 -20.24 -7.54
C ASP A 171 -16.32 -20.38 -8.38
N LEU A 172 -15.17 -19.99 -7.83
CA LEU A 172 -13.87 -20.18 -8.50
C LEU A 172 -13.29 -21.55 -8.16
N ALA A 173 -13.01 -22.36 -9.19
CA ALA A 173 -12.50 -23.74 -9.02
C ALA A 173 -11.07 -23.83 -8.42
N VAL A 174 -10.38 -22.69 -8.33
CA VAL A 174 -9.04 -22.54 -7.76
C VAL A 174 -9.05 -21.38 -6.76
N ASP A 175 -8.03 -21.30 -5.92
CA ASP A 175 -7.92 -20.20 -4.95
C ASP A 175 -7.55 -18.89 -5.63
N PHE A 176 -6.68 -18.96 -6.62
CA PHE A 176 -6.23 -17.81 -7.38
C PHE A 176 -6.14 -18.13 -8.87
N LEU A 177 -6.64 -17.20 -9.69
CA LEU A 177 -6.51 -17.26 -11.14
C LEU A 177 -5.87 -15.98 -11.67
N PHE A 178 -4.75 -16.13 -12.38
CA PHE A 178 -4.03 -15.03 -13.00
C PHE A 178 -3.88 -15.23 -14.53
N PRO A 179 -3.56 -14.16 -15.28
CA PRO A 179 -3.15 -14.30 -16.68
C PRO A 179 -1.90 -15.17 -16.81
N ALA A 180 -1.77 -15.85 -17.95
CA ALA A 180 -0.51 -16.52 -18.31
C ALA A 180 0.68 -15.54 -18.22
N ASP A 181 1.83 -16.05 -17.78
CA ASP A 181 3.09 -15.29 -17.65
C ASP A 181 3.05 -14.08 -16.69
N SER A 182 2.07 -14.02 -15.78
CA SER A 182 1.98 -12.96 -14.76
C SER A 182 3.09 -13.06 -13.70
N THR A 183 3.54 -14.29 -13.40
CA THR A 183 4.49 -14.59 -12.31
C THR A 183 5.80 -13.84 -12.46
N LYS A 184 6.28 -13.26 -11.35
CA LYS A 184 7.56 -12.55 -11.29
C LYS A 184 8.60 -13.41 -10.59
N SER A 185 9.52 -14.01 -11.35
CA SER A 185 10.51 -14.99 -10.87
C SER A 185 11.75 -14.38 -10.20
N GLU A 186 11.79 -13.06 -9.95
CA GLU A 186 12.96 -12.42 -9.33
C GLU A 186 13.11 -12.77 -7.84
N ILE A 187 12.03 -13.19 -7.19
CA ILE A 187 12.04 -13.75 -5.83
C ILE A 187 11.16 -15.00 -5.85
N THR A 188 11.64 -16.10 -5.30
CA THR A 188 10.87 -17.33 -5.07
C THR A 188 10.83 -17.66 -3.59
N LEU A 189 9.88 -18.50 -3.20
CA LEU A 189 9.74 -19.04 -1.85
C LEU A 189 9.64 -20.56 -1.90
N SER A 190 10.55 -21.24 -1.22
CA SER A 190 10.57 -22.71 -1.12
C SER A 190 9.70 -23.20 0.04
N ASP A 191 9.21 -24.44 -0.09
CA ASP A 191 8.57 -25.26 0.97
C ASP A 191 7.24 -24.74 1.54
N ARG A 192 6.78 -23.56 1.14
CA ARG A 192 5.53 -22.95 1.57
C ARG A 192 5.03 -21.89 0.58
N VAL A 193 3.76 -21.55 0.71
CA VAL A 193 3.14 -20.43 0.02
C VAL A 193 2.88 -19.33 1.03
N PHE A 194 3.29 -18.11 0.73
CA PHE A 194 2.90 -16.92 1.47
C PHE A 194 1.78 -16.22 0.73
N ILE A 195 0.71 -15.85 1.44
CA ILE A 195 -0.34 -14.98 0.93
C ILE A 195 -0.41 -13.76 1.83
N GLY A 196 -0.21 -12.57 1.28
CA GLY A 196 -0.43 -11.29 1.95
C GLY A 196 -1.52 -10.49 1.25
N LEU A 197 -2.46 -9.94 2.02
CA LEU A 197 -3.66 -9.29 1.53
C LEU A 197 -3.83 -7.89 2.14
N HIS A 198 -4.18 -6.92 1.31
CA HIS A 198 -4.62 -5.58 1.72
C HIS A 198 -6.00 -5.28 1.13
N PRO A 199 -7.01 -5.00 1.97
CA PRO A 199 -8.31 -4.57 1.50
C PRO A 199 -8.21 -3.26 0.71
N VAL A 200 -8.95 -3.16 -0.39
CA VAL A 200 -9.03 -1.90 -1.15
C VAL A 200 -10.29 -1.15 -0.75
N HIS A 201 -10.13 -0.16 0.12
CA HIS A 201 -11.20 0.74 0.50
C HIS A 201 -11.41 1.80 -0.57
N ALA A 202 -12.59 1.83 -1.19
CA ALA A 202 -13.01 2.96 -1.99
C ALA A 202 -13.35 4.12 -1.04
N ARG A 203 -12.85 5.32 -1.34
CA ARG A 203 -13.42 6.55 -0.79
C ARG A 203 -14.46 7.06 -1.79
N ASN A 204 -15.63 7.46 -1.31
CA ASN A 204 -16.67 8.09 -2.16
C ASN A 204 -16.32 9.55 -2.52
N THR A 205 -15.04 9.89 -2.53
CA THR A 205 -14.51 11.22 -2.81
C THR A 205 -13.41 11.07 -3.84
N MET A 206 -13.60 11.66 -5.01
CA MET A 206 -12.56 11.80 -6.02
C MET A 206 -11.92 13.17 -5.84
N ARG A 207 -10.59 13.25 -5.91
CA ARG A 207 -9.85 14.51 -5.85
C ARG A 207 -9.09 14.70 -7.15
N LEU A 208 -9.09 15.91 -7.66
CA LEU A 208 -8.24 16.29 -8.78
C LEU A 208 -6.89 16.69 -8.22
N ASP A 209 -5.88 15.89 -8.53
CA ASP A 209 -4.50 16.26 -8.23
C ASP A 209 -4.08 17.44 -9.12
N VAL A 210 -3.33 18.39 -8.55
CA VAL A 210 -2.90 19.60 -9.26
C VAL A 210 -2.08 19.28 -10.52
N GLN A 211 -1.33 18.17 -10.53
CA GLN A 211 -0.59 17.72 -11.71
C GLN A 211 -1.52 17.17 -12.79
N SER A 212 -2.70 16.67 -12.41
CA SER A 212 -3.73 16.23 -13.36
C SER A 212 -4.36 17.40 -14.11
N LEU A 213 -4.46 18.60 -13.49
CA LEU A 213 -5.04 19.79 -14.14
C LEU A 213 -4.35 20.15 -15.46
N ILE A 214 -3.04 19.96 -15.54
CA ILE A 214 -2.26 20.20 -16.78
C ILE A 214 -2.75 19.30 -17.92
N ASN A 215 -3.10 18.05 -17.60
CA ASN A 215 -3.53 17.05 -18.57
C ASN A 215 -5.03 17.10 -18.87
N LEU A 216 -5.80 17.93 -18.15
CA LEU A 216 -7.24 18.05 -18.30
C LEU A 216 -7.66 19.13 -19.30
N ASN A 217 -6.72 19.85 -19.91
CA ASN A 217 -6.99 20.66 -21.10
C ASN A 217 -7.07 19.76 -22.34
N PRO A 218 -8.10 19.87 -23.21
CA PRO A 218 -9.17 20.86 -23.22
C PRO A 218 -10.50 20.41 -22.58
N PHE A 219 -10.52 19.29 -21.85
CA PHE A 219 -11.73 18.79 -21.19
C PHE A 219 -12.33 19.80 -20.21
N PHE A 220 -11.48 20.53 -19.48
CA PHE A 220 -11.87 21.67 -18.65
C PHE A 220 -11.19 22.93 -19.16
N GLN A 221 -12.00 23.93 -19.49
CA GLN A 221 -11.49 25.25 -19.85
C GLN A 221 -11.08 26.02 -18.60
N PRO A 222 -10.07 26.91 -18.66
CA PRO A 222 -9.62 27.69 -17.51
C PRO A 222 -10.77 28.41 -16.78
N GLU A 223 -11.76 28.90 -17.50
CA GLU A 223 -12.92 29.60 -16.96
C GLU A 223 -13.82 28.67 -16.12
N GLN A 224 -13.92 27.39 -16.50
CA GLN A 224 -14.68 26.40 -15.73
C GLN A 224 -13.98 26.06 -14.42
N LEU A 225 -12.66 25.89 -14.45
CA LEU A 225 -11.84 25.66 -13.25
C LEU A 225 -11.91 26.86 -12.29
N LEU A 226 -11.82 28.09 -12.82
CA LEU A 226 -11.99 29.32 -12.04
C LEU A 226 -13.40 29.46 -11.47
N GLY A 227 -14.42 29.06 -12.23
CA GLY A 227 -15.80 29.05 -11.76
C GLY A 227 -16.02 28.11 -10.58
N TRP A 228 -15.47 26.89 -10.64
CA TRP A 228 -15.55 25.94 -9.51
C TRP A 228 -14.78 26.42 -8.28
N LEU A 229 -13.60 27.01 -8.49
CA LEU A 229 -12.82 27.62 -7.42
C LEU A 229 -13.61 28.74 -6.70
N ALA A 230 -14.32 29.58 -7.46
CA ALA A 230 -15.15 30.65 -6.91
C ALA A 230 -16.38 30.11 -6.15
N GLN A 231 -17.02 29.05 -6.63
CA GLN A 231 -18.15 28.42 -5.94
C GLN A 231 -17.74 27.80 -4.61
N GLU A 232 -16.61 27.08 -4.57
CA GLU A 232 -16.13 26.50 -3.31
C GLU A 232 -15.69 27.59 -2.32
N ALA A 233 -15.11 28.68 -2.82
CA ALA A 233 -14.79 29.86 -2.04
C ALA A 233 -16.02 30.49 -1.38
N GLU A 234 -17.13 30.61 -2.11
CA GLU A 234 -18.40 31.10 -1.56
C GLU A 234 -18.97 30.16 -0.50
N LEU A 235 -18.98 28.84 -0.76
CA LEU A 235 -19.41 27.83 0.21
C LEU A 235 -18.58 27.88 1.50
N TYR A 236 -17.27 28.11 1.38
CA TYR A 236 -16.37 28.27 2.51
C TYR A 236 -16.70 29.54 3.33
N LEU A 237 -16.91 30.67 2.67
CA LEU A 237 -17.30 31.92 3.31
C LEU A 237 -18.66 31.80 4.01
N ASP A 238 -19.61 31.10 3.40
CA ASP A 238 -20.93 30.88 3.98
C ASP A 238 -20.87 29.95 5.21
N ARG A 239 -20.02 28.92 5.20
CA ARG A 239 -19.76 28.08 6.39
C ARG A 239 -19.15 28.86 7.56
N ILE A 240 -18.24 29.81 7.26
CA ILE A 240 -17.71 30.73 8.27
C ILE A 240 -18.84 31.59 8.85
N ARG A 241 -19.70 32.14 8.00
CA ARG A 241 -20.81 33.00 8.40
C ARG A 241 -21.90 32.26 9.18
N SER A 242 -22.15 31.00 8.84
CA SER A 242 -23.18 30.16 9.48
C SER A 242 -22.71 29.53 10.79
N GLY A 243 -21.42 29.63 11.13
CA GLY A 243 -20.88 29.07 12.36
C GLY A 243 -20.62 27.56 12.31
N GLU A 244 -20.63 26.95 11.11
CA GLU A 244 -20.24 25.56 10.86
C GLU A 244 -18.71 25.40 10.86
N LEU A 245 -18.06 25.87 11.94
CA LEU A 245 -16.62 26.10 12.04
C LEU A 245 -15.84 24.95 12.71
N ASP A 246 -16.49 23.88 13.18
CA ASP A 246 -15.84 22.79 13.93
C ASP A 246 -14.75 22.07 13.10
N GLN A 247 -14.90 22.02 11.77
CA GLN A 247 -13.89 21.48 10.87
C GLN A 247 -12.75 22.49 10.59
N ILE A 248 -13.02 23.80 10.71
CA ILE A 248 -12.10 24.90 10.40
C ILE A 248 -11.19 25.23 11.61
N PHE A 249 -11.73 25.20 12.83
CA PHE A 249 -10.97 25.49 14.05
C PHE A 249 -9.93 24.42 14.42
N SER A 250 -10.13 23.17 14.00
CA SER A 250 -9.11 22.11 14.18
C SER A 250 -7.77 22.45 13.50
N HIS A 251 -7.81 23.33 12.50
CA HIS A 251 -6.66 23.78 11.72
C HIS A 251 -6.00 25.05 12.27
N LEU A 252 -6.79 25.98 12.82
CA LEU A 252 -6.30 27.24 13.40
C LEU A 252 -5.56 27.05 14.74
N GLY A 253 -5.69 25.89 15.39
CA GLY A 253 -5.02 25.55 16.64
C GLY A 253 -3.48 25.47 16.60
N ARG A 254 -2.85 25.77 15.46
CA ARG A 254 -1.38 25.74 15.27
C ARG A 254 -0.69 27.11 15.30
N PHE A 255 -1.40 28.22 15.47
CA PHE A 255 -0.79 29.56 15.42
C PHE A 255 -1.09 30.38 16.67
N ALA A 256 -0.05 30.97 17.27
CA ALA A 256 -0.08 31.51 18.63
C ALA A 256 -0.26 33.04 18.73
N ALA A 257 -0.47 33.77 17.62
CA ALA A 257 -0.55 35.24 17.67
C ALA A 257 -1.59 35.85 16.72
N ALA A 258 -2.32 36.84 17.23
CA ALA A 258 -3.45 37.51 16.55
C ALA A 258 -3.03 38.53 15.45
N GLY A 259 -1.73 38.75 15.24
CA GLY A 259 -1.21 39.79 14.34
C GLY A 259 -1.19 39.45 12.85
N ASP A 260 -1.33 38.16 12.48
CA ASP A 260 -1.14 37.71 11.10
C ASP A 260 -2.42 37.73 10.23
N LEU A 261 -3.58 38.00 10.82
CA LEU A 261 -4.90 37.91 10.17
C LEU A 261 -5.09 38.86 8.97
N SER A 262 -4.33 39.95 8.85
CA SER A 262 -4.46 40.89 7.73
C SER A 262 -3.80 40.42 6.43
N GLN A 263 -2.91 39.43 6.49
CA GLN A 263 -2.30 38.80 5.31
C GLN A 263 -3.18 37.69 4.70
N PHE A 264 -4.30 37.34 5.34
CA PHE A 264 -5.14 36.19 4.99
C PHE A 264 -6.14 36.43 3.85
N CYS A 265 -6.33 37.65 3.34
CA CYS A 265 -7.43 37.92 2.41
C CYS A 265 -7.40 37.08 1.11
N HIS A 266 -6.24 36.53 0.73
CA HIS A 266 -6.07 35.75 -0.50
C HIS A 266 -5.32 34.42 -0.36
N TRP A 267 -4.87 34.05 0.85
CA TRP A 267 -3.99 32.89 1.05
C TRP A 267 -4.72 31.53 0.96
N TRP A 268 -5.97 31.49 1.41
CA TRP A 268 -6.85 30.32 1.40
C TRP A 268 -7.21 29.84 -0.01
N LEU A 269 -7.29 30.74 -1.00
CA LEU A 269 -7.50 30.40 -2.41
C LEU A 269 -6.27 29.71 -3.02
N ALA A 270 -5.07 30.16 -2.66
CA ALA A 270 -3.82 29.54 -3.08
C ALA A 270 -3.63 28.19 -2.40
N ASP A 271 -3.90 28.09 -1.10
CA ASP A 271 -3.82 26.84 -0.35
C ASP A 271 -4.87 25.82 -0.80
N PHE A 272 -6.10 26.25 -1.10
CA PHE A 272 -7.14 25.41 -1.71
C PHE A 272 -6.74 24.87 -3.10
N ALA A 273 -6.15 25.73 -3.95
CA ALA A 273 -5.70 25.34 -5.28
C ALA A 273 -4.47 24.41 -5.23
N VAL A 274 -3.52 24.68 -4.34
CA VAL A 274 -2.29 23.87 -4.15
C VAL A 274 -2.60 22.53 -3.48
N SER A 275 -3.63 22.48 -2.64
CA SER A 275 -4.05 21.27 -1.92
C SER A 275 -5.06 20.38 -2.67
N GLY A 276 -5.34 20.68 -3.94
CA GLY A 276 -6.27 19.90 -4.76
C GLY A 276 -7.70 19.90 -4.22
N GLY A 277 -8.11 21.03 -3.64
CA GLY A 277 -9.44 21.21 -3.04
C GLY A 277 -9.60 20.59 -1.64
N SER A 278 -8.50 20.37 -0.90
CA SER A 278 -8.53 19.82 0.45
C SER A 278 -7.53 20.48 1.37
N PHE A 279 -7.99 21.22 2.36
CA PHE A 279 -7.18 21.55 3.52
C PHE A 279 -6.88 20.26 4.33
N THR A 280 -5.65 19.76 4.30
CA THR A 280 -5.17 18.63 5.15
C THR A 280 -4.38 19.14 6.34
#